data_AF-A0A938MJS4-F1
#
_entry.id   AF-A0A938MJS4-F1
#
_cell.length_a   1.000
_cell.length_b   1.000
_cell.length_c   1.000
_cell.angle_alpha   90.00
_cell.angle_beta   90.00
_cell.angle_gamma   90.00
#
_symmetry.space_group_name_H-M   'P 1'
#
loop_
_entity.id
_entity.type
_entity.pdbx_description
1 polymer ?
#
loop_
_entity_poly.entity_id
_entity_poly.type
_entity_poly.pdbx_seq_one_letter_code
_entity_poly.pdbx_strand_id
1 'polypeptide(L)'
;MLLPTQFNDGREVPGEWLAEAVLEIVAHFGAASYETQKVEGHWRHGGVLYRDNLVRVFVDVPDLPANRQWMRQFKDRWKTRLQQLDLWMVSYRIEIE
;
A
#
# COMPACT_ATOMS: atom_id res chain seq x y z
N MET A 1 1.48 0.04 -4.49
CA MET A 1 1.96 -0.03 -3.10
C MET A 1 1.85 -1.45 -2.58
N LEU A 2 2.50 -1.73 -1.45
CA LEU A 2 2.35 -2.97 -0.71
C LEU A 2 1.51 -2.70 0.54
N LEU A 3 0.36 -3.35 0.65
CA LEU A 3 -0.47 -3.31 1.85
C LEU A 3 -0.16 -4.51 2.73
N PRO A 4 0.16 -4.31 4.01
CA PRO A 4 0.45 -5.40 4.92
C PRO A 4 -0.83 -6.10 5.38
N THR A 5 -0.80 -7.42 5.40
CA THR A 5 -1.90 -8.24 5.93
C THR A 5 -1.73 -8.52 7.42
N GLN A 6 -0.65 -8.02 8.03
CA GLN A 6 -0.32 -8.16 9.43
C GLN A 6 0.19 -6.83 9.99
N PHE A 7 -0.11 -6.54 11.25
CA PHE A 7 0.51 -5.47 12.02
C PHE A 7 2.00 -5.78 12.26
N ASN A 8 2.80 -4.78 12.64
CA ASN A 8 4.23 -5.00 12.95
C ASN A 8 4.49 -5.96 14.14
N ASP A 9 3.46 -6.25 14.94
CA ASP A 9 3.51 -7.24 16.01
C ASP A 9 3.04 -8.65 15.59
N GLY A 10 2.70 -8.84 14.31
CA GLY A 10 2.29 -10.11 13.73
C GLY A 10 0.79 -10.42 13.79
N ARG A 11 -0.02 -9.61 14.49
CA ARG A 11 -1.49 -9.76 14.47
C ARG A 11 -2.02 -9.54 13.06
N GLU A 12 -3.08 -10.24 12.67
CA GLU A 12 -3.69 -10.06 11.35
C GLU A 12 -4.42 -8.71 11.24
N VAL A 13 -4.27 -8.06 10.08
CA VAL A 13 -5.08 -6.90 9.72
C VAL A 13 -6.46 -7.40 9.27
N PRO A 14 -7.57 -6.83 9.77
CA PRO A 14 -8.92 -7.19 9.31
C PRO A 14 -9.05 -7.03 7.79
N GLY A 15 -9.61 -8.04 7.11
CA GLY A 15 -9.78 -8.01 5.65
C GLY A 15 -10.63 -6.82 5.16
N GLU A 16 -11.59 -6.38 5.98
CA GLU A 16 -12.39 -5.18 5.76
C GLU A 16 -11.54 -3.90 5.62
N TRP A 17 -10.45 -3.77 6.38
CA TRP A 17 -9.56 -2.60 6.29
C TRP A 17 -8.75 -2.62 5.00
N LEU A 18 -8.34 -3.80 4.53
CA LEU A 18 -7.70 -3.92 3.23
C LEU A 18 -8.68 -3.57 2.09
N ALA A 19 -9.92 -4.04 2.20
CA ALA A 19 -10.97 -3.69 1.25
C ALA A 19 -11.26 -2.19 1.24
N GLU A 20 -11.36 -1.55 2.40
CA GLU A 20 -11.53 -0.09 2.51
C GLU A 20 -10.37 0.69 1.86
N ALA A 21 -9.13 0.26 2.06
CA ALA A 21 -7.97 0.90 1.43
C ALA A 21 -8.05 0.84 -0.09
N VAL A 22 -8.45 -0.31 -0.65
CA VAL A 22 -8.66 -0.47 -2.09
C VAL A 22 -9.83 0.37 -2.58
N LEU A 23 -10.96 0.36 -1.86
CA LEU A 23 -12.15 1.12 -2.22
C LEU A 23 -11.93 2.63 -2.19
N GLU A 24 -11.07 3.14 -1.30
CA GLU A 24 -10.69 4.55 -1.28
C GLU A 24 -9.89 4.94 -2.54
N ILE A 25 -9.01 4.07 -3.04
CA ILE A 25 -8.30 4.26 -4.32
C ILE A 25 -9.30 4.24 -5.48
N VAL A 26 -10.22 3.27 -5.50
CA VAL A 26 -11.28 3.17 -6.51
C VAL A 26 -12.19 4.40 -6.50
N ALA A 27 -12.57 4.89 -5.32
CA ALA A 27 -13.42 6.07 -5.19
C ALA A 27 -12.76 7.33 -5.77
N HIS A 28 -11.43 7.44 -5.68
CA HIS A 28 -10.70 8.60 -6.17
C HIS A 28 -10.33 8.50 -7.66
N PHE A 29 -9.84 7.35 -8.12
CA PHE A 29 -9.33 7.17 -9.49
C PHE A 29 -10.29 6.43 -10.43
N GLY A 30 -11.39 5.88 -9.92
CA GLY A 30 -12.35 5.06 -10.66
C GLY A 30 -11.93 3.60 -10.85
N ALA A 31 -10.69 3.23 -10.50
CA ALA A 31 -10.18 1.87 -10.62
C ALA A 31 -9.01 1.60 -9.68
N ALA A 32 -8.76 0.31 -9.40
CA ALA A 32 -7.54 -0.20 -8.78
C ALA A 32 -7.40 -1.69 -9.13
N SER A 33 -6.17 -2.17 -9.27
CA SER A 33 -5.84 -3.58 -9.40
C SER A 33 -5.28 -4.11 -8.08
N TYR A 34 -5.72 -5.31 -7.70
CA TYR A 34 -5.34 -5.97 -6.45
C TYR A 34 -4.81 -7.37 -6.75
N GLU A 35 -3.54 -7.62 -6.41
CA GLU A 35 -2.92 -8.93 -6.53
C GLU A 35 -3.05 -9.68 -5.21
N THR A 36 -3.72 -10.84 -5.25
CA THR A 36 -3.96 -11.71 -4.08
C THR A 36 -2.75 -12.56 -3.71
N GLN A 37 -1.71 -12.58 -4.56
CA GLN A 37 -0.49 -13.31 -4.28
C GLN A 37 0.23 -12.69 -3.08
N LYS A 38 0.58 -13.54 -2.08
CA LYS A 38 1.38 -13.09 -0.95
C LYS A 38 2.78 -12.70 -1.42
N VAL A 39 3.15 -11.46 -1.14
CA VAL A 39 4.50 -10.95 -1.28
C VAL A 39 5.15 -10.96 0.11
N GLU A 40 6.27 -11.65 0.23
CA GLU A 40 7.01 -11.72 1.49
C GLU A 40 8.03 -10.58 1.58
N GLY A 41 7.87 -9.75 2.60
CA GLY A 41 8.78 -8.64 2.90
C GLY A 41 9.78 -9.00 3.99
N HIS A 42 11.03 -8.59 3.82
CA HIS A 42 12.06 -8.66 4.87
C HIS A 42 12.79 -7.33 4.95
N TRP A 43 12.77 -6.69 6.11
CA TRP A 43 13.39 -5.38 6.28
C TRP A 43 13.82 -5.16 7.73
N ARG A 44 14.74 -4.21 7.94
CA ARG A 44 15.29 -3.93 9.27
C ARG A 44 14.92 -2.53 9.73
N HIS A 45 14.60 -2.40 11.02
CA HIS A 45 14.38 -1.11 11.66
C HIS A 45 14.83 -1.18 13.12
N GLY A 46 15.64 -0.21 13.55
CA GLY A 46 16.17 -0.20 14.92
C GLY A 46 16.96 -1.47 15.32
N GLY A 47 17.57 -2.17 14.35
CA GLY A 47 18.27 -3.43 14.59
C GLY A 47 17.37 -4.69 14.65
N VAL A 48 16.04 -4.52 14.59
CA VAL A 48 15.07 -5.62 14.53
C VAL A 48 14.80 -6.00 13.08
N LEU A 49 14.77 -7.30 12.77
CA LEU A 49 14.34 -7.83 11.48
C LEU A 49 12.82 -8.06 11.52
N TYR A 50 12.11 -7.39 10.62
CA TYR A 50 10.68 -7.56 10.39
C TYR A 50 10.45 -8.48 9.18
N ARG A 51 9.39 -9.27 9.28
CA ARG A 51 8.93 -10.18 8.24
C ARG A 51 7.44 -9.94 8.02
N ASP A 52 7.08 -9.62 6.79
CA ASP A 52 5.73 -9.18 6.45
C ASP A 52 5.11 -10.10 5.40
N ASN A 53 3.80 -10.30 5.52
CA ASN A 53 2.96 -10.76 4.41
C ASN A 53 2.24 -9.56 3.82
N LEU A 54 2.39 -9.37 2.52
CA LEU A 54 1.92 -8.19 1.81
C LEU A 54 1.05 -8.60 0.62
N VAL A 55 0.13 -7.72 0.25
CA VAL A 55 -0.62 -7.76 -1.01
C VAL A 55 -0.28 -6.52 -1.82
N ARG A 56 -0.27 -6.64 -3.14
CA ARG A 56 0.08 -5.52 -4.02
C ARG A 56 -1.18 -4.87 -4.57
N VAL A 57 -1.26 -3.55 -4.41
CA VAL A 57 -2.29 -2.72 -5.02
C VAL A 57 -1.63 -1.74 -5.97
N PHE A 58 -2.13 -1.62 -7.19
CA PHE A 58 -1.63 -0.66 -8.16
C PHE A 58 -2.76 -0.01 -8.92
N VAL A 59 -2.49 1.20 -9.41
CA VAL A 59 -3.42 1.99 -10.19
C VAL A 59 -2.62 2.76 -11.24
N ASP A 60 -3.08 2.69 -12.48
CA ASP A 60 -2.49 3.43 -13.59
C ASP A 60 -3.30 4.70 -13.81
N VAL A 61 -2.66 5.84 -13.65
CA VAL A 61 -3.29 7.16 -13.69
C VAL A 61 -2.42 8.14 -14.47
N PRO A 62 -3.00 9.21 -15.04
CA PRO A 62 -2.22 10.27 -15.65
C PRO A 62 -1.14 10.80 -14.70
N ASP A 63 0.02 11.15 -15.25
CA ASP A 63 1.15 11.64 -14.46
C ASP A 63 0.95 13.11 -14.02
N LEU A 64 0.08 13.31 -13.04
CA LEU A 64 -0.27 14.62 -12.51
C LEU A 64 0.30 14.81 -11.09
N PRO A 65 0.81 16.02 -10.76
CA PRO A 65 1.25 16.34 -9.39
C PRO A 65 0.18 16.06 -8.32
N ALA A 66 -1.09 16.32 -8.65
CA ALA A 66 -2.23 16.06 -7.77
C ALA A 66 -2.37 14.57 -7.42
N ASN A 67 -2.19 13.66 -8.39
CA ASN A 67 -2.27 12.21 -8.16
C ASN A 67 -1.15 11.73 -7.25
N ARG A 68 0.08 12.22 -7.44
CA ARG A 68 1.21 11.93 -6.55
C ARG A 68 0.96 12.45 -5.14
N GLN A 69 0.44 13.67 -5.00
CA GLN A 69 0.11 14.25 -3.70
C GLN A 69 -0.97 13.44 -2.99
N TRP A 70 -2.03 13.05 -3.69
CA TRP A 70 -3.10 12.24 -3.13
C TRP A 70 -2.58 10.88 -2.64
N MET A 71 -1.76 10.19 -3.45
CA MET A 71 -1.16 8.91 -3.06
C MET A 71 -0.25 9.03 -1.83
N ARG A 72 0.50 10.13 -1.69
CA ARG A 72 1.30 10.39 -0.46
C ARG A 72 0.41 10.54 0.77
N GLN A 73 -0.65 11.33 0.67
CA GLN A 73 -1.60 11.51 1.77
C GLN A 73 -2.33 10.21 2.12
N PHE A 74 -2.68 9.42 1.10
CA PHE A 74 -3.22 8.08 1.26
C PHE A 74 -2.26 7.18 2.04
N LYS A 75 -0.97 7.14 1.64
CA LYS A 75 0.07 6.41 2.36
C LYS A 75 0.13 6.82 3.82
N ASP A 76 0.12 8.11 4.12
CA ASP A 76 0.21 8.62 5.50
C ASP A 76 -0.99 8.21 6.35
N ARG A 77 -2.22 8.36 5.83
CA ARG A 77 -3.45 7.93 6.52
C ARG A 77 -3.42 6.44 6.85
N TRP A 78 -3.10 5.62 5.86
CA TRP A 78 -3.12 4.16 6.02
C TRP A 78 -1.96 3.63 6.84
N LYS A 79 -0.80 4.29 6.81
CA LYS A 79 0.31 3.96 7.70
C LYS A 79 -0.10 4.11 9.16
N THR A 80 -0.75 5.24 9.50
CA THR A 80 -1.27 5.47 10.86
C THR A 80 -2.39 4.50 11.20
N ARG A 81 -3.38 4.31 10.32
CA ARG A 81 -4.52 3.42 10.57
C ARG A 81 -4.10 1.96 10.77
N LEU A 82 -3.14 1.48 9.99
CA LEU A 82 -2.60 0.13 10.08
C LEU A 82 -1.49 0.01 11.14
N GLN A 83 -1.19 1.07 11.90
CA GLN A 83 -0.14 1.08 12.93
C GLN A 83 1.20 0.57 12.38
N GLN A 84 1.53 1.00 11.15
CA GLN A 84 2.72 0.57 10.45
C GLN A 84 3.89 1.53 10.72
N LEU A 85 5.08 0.99 10.91
CA LEU A 85 6.32 1.78 10.97
C LEU A 85 6.53 2.50 9.63
N ASP A 86 6.34 1.80 8.51
CA ASP A 86 6.26 2.38 7.17
C ASP A 86 5.32 1.57 6.25
N LEU A 87 4.90 2.19 5.14
CA LEU A 87 4.22 1.54 4.04
C LEU A 87 5.01 1.73 2.76
N TRP A 88 5.44 0.64 2.13
CA TRP A 88 6.22 0.73 0.90
C TRP A 88 5.34 1.11 -0.29
N MET A 89 5.72 2.18 -0.99
CA MET A 89 5.03 2.70 -2.16
C MET A 89 6.02 3.25 -3.16
N VAL A 90 5.83 2.89 -4.43
CA VAL A 90 6.61 3.40 -5.55
C VAL A 90 5.66 3.89 -6.64
N SER A 91 6.14 4.85 -7.43
CA SER A 91 5.49 5.33 -8.64
C SER A 91 6.53 5.43 -9.74
N TYR A 92 6.20 4.99 -10.94
CA TYR A 92 7.03 5.14 -12.13
C TYR A 92 6.15 5.58 -13.29
N ARG A 93 6.74 6.28 -14.25
CA ARG A 93 6.05 6.62 -15.50
C ARG A 93 6.04 5.39 -16.38
N ILE A 94 4.88 5.06 -16.94
CA ILE A 94 4.76 4.04 -17.97
C ILE A 94 4.92 4.76 -19.31
N GLU A 95 5.97 4.43 -20.03
CA GLU A 95 6.18 4.88 -21.40
C GLU A 95 5.63 3.82 -22.36
N ILE A 96 4.96 4.26 -23.42
CA ILE A 96 4.47 3.41 -24.50
C ILE A 96 5.26 3.86 -25.74
N GLU A 97 5.94 2.92 -26.38
CA GLU A 97 6.64 3.15 -27.66
C GLU A 97 5.65 3.30 -28.83
#